data_AF-A0AA41NDP4-F1
#
_entry.id   AF-A0AA41NDP4-F1
#
_cell.length_a   1.000
_cell.length_b   1.000
_cell.length_c   1.000
_cell.angle_alpha   90.00
_cell.angle_beta   90.00
_cell.angle_gamma   90.00
#
_symmetry.space_group_name_H-M   'P 1'
#
loop_
_entity.id
_entity.type
_entity.pdbx_description
1 polymer ?
#
loop_
_entity_poly.entity_id
_entity_poly.type
_entity_poly.pdbx_seq_one_letter_code
_entity_poly.pdbx_strand_id
1 'polypeptide(L)' 'MESPGFHETTFNFIMKCDADICKDLYANNGLSGSTTMYPGIADRMQTEITALVPSTMKINIIAPPEQKYSV' A
#
# COMPACT_ATOMS: atom_id res chain seq x y z
N MET A 1 -2.53 12.12 -20.58
CA MET A 1 -1.70 11.12 -19.90
C MET A 1 -2.53 10.65 -18.72
N GLU A 2 -3.04 9.44 -18.78
CA GLU A 2 -3.87 8.89 -17.71
C GLU A 2 -2.93 8.40 -16.61
N SER A 3 -2.98 9.03 -15.44
CA SER A 3 -2.16 8.60 -14.31
C SER A 3 -2.78 7.32 -13.73
N PRO A 4 -2.02 6.23 -13.58
CA PRO A 4 -2.53 5.02 -12.96
C PRO A 4 -3.02 5.31 -11.54
N GLY A 5 -3.99 4.52 -11.05
CA GLY A 5 -4.47 4.66 -9.69
C GLY A 5 -3.33 4.53 -8.67
N PHE A 6 -3.52 5.06 -7.46
CA PHE A 6 -2.51 4.94 -6.39
C PHE A 6 -2.17 3.48 -6.08
N HIS A 7 -3.18 2.60 -6.09
CA HIS A 7 -3.02 1.16 -5.90
C HIS A 7 -2.19 0.52 -7.05
N GLU A 8 -2.47 0.86 -8.31
CA GLU A 8 -1.71 0.38 -9.47
C GLU A 8 -0.27 0.90 -9.49
N THR A 9 -0.06 2.17 -9.15
CA THR A 9 1.28 2.76 -9.09
C THR A 9 2.13 2.05 -8.05
N THR A 10 1.55 1.81 -6.87
CA THR A 10 2.19 1.07 -5.78
C THR A 10 2.49 -0.37 -6.19
N PHE A 11 1.54 -1.06 -6.80
CA PHE A 11 1.75 -2.41 -7.33
C PHE A 11 2.84 -2.47 -8.39
N ASN A 12 2.82 -1.58 -9.39
CA ASN A 12 3.82 -1.54 -10.45
C ASN A 12 5.22 -1.28 -9.90
N PHE A 13 5.34 -0.41 -8.90
CA PHE A 13 6.60 -0.12 -8.24
C PHE A 13 7.13 -1.35 -7.50
N ILE A 14 6.28 -2.00 -6.70
CA ILE A 14 6.64 -3.18 -5.92
C ILE A 14 6.94 -4.39 -6.83
N MET A 15 6.27 -4.50 -7.99
CA MET A 15 6.52 -5.55 -8.99
C MET A 15 7.85 -5.35 -9.73
N LYS A 16 8.36 -4.11 -9.81
CA LYS A 16 9.70 -3.82 -10.34
C LYS A 16 10.82 -4.13 -9.35
N CYS A 17 10.47 -4.32 -8.08
CA CYS A 17 11.39 -4.71 -7.03
C CYS A 17 11.57 -6.24 -6.99
N ASP A 18 12.69 -6.68 -6.43
CA ASP A 18 13.03 -8.10 -6.29
C ASP A 18 12.03 -8.85 -5.39
N ALA A 19 11.86 -10.15 -5.59
CA ALA A 19 10.79 -10.93 -4.94
C ALA A 19 10.92 -10.98 -3.40
N ASP A 20 12.13 -10.88 -2.87
CA ASP A 20 12.37 -10.82 -1.42
C ASP A 20 11.97 -9.47 -0.82
N ILE A 21 12.34 -8.35 -1.46
CA ILE A 21 11.92 -7.02 -1.01
C ILE A 21 10.42 -6.77 -1.25
N CYS A 22 9.84 -7.43 -2.24
CA CYS A 22 8.41 -7.38 -2.52
C CYS A 22 7.58 -7.78 -1.29
N LYS A 23 7.97 -8.87 -0.61
CA LYS A 23 7.29 -9.36 0.60
C LYS A 23 7.42 -8.39 1.77
N ASP A 24 8.61 -7.82 1.94
CA ASP A 24 8.89 -6.86 3.00
C ASP A 24 8.09 -5.57 2.79
N LEU A 25 8.05 -5.06 1.56
CA LEU A 25 7.30 -3.85 1.18
C LEU A 25 5.78 -4.02 1.37
N TYR A 26 5.21 -5.19 1.07
CA TYR A 26 3.78 -5.45 1.31
C TYR A 26 3.45 -5.64 2.80
N ALA A 27 4.37 -6.17 3.60
CA ALA A 27 4.19 -6.37 5.04
C ALA A 27 4.41 -5.07 5.84
N ASN A 28 5.14 -4.11 5.26
CA ASN A 28 5.56 -2.89 5.93
C ASN A 28 5.06 -1.62 5.22
N ASN A 29 3.84 -1.66 4.67
CA ASN A 29 3.26 -0.51 3.99
C ASN A 29 2.68 0.48 5.00
N GLY A 30 3.44 1.55 5.26
CA GLY A 30 3.05 2.67 6.11
C GLY A 30 2.28 3.73 5.31
N LEU A 31 1.09 4.07 5.77
CA LEU A 31 0.33 5.18 5.21
C LEU A 31 0.72 6.47 5.94
N SER A 32 1.25 7.45 5.20
CA SER A 32 1.55 8.80 5.70
C SER A 32 0.85 9.86 4.84
N GLY A 33 0.53 11.01 5.43
CA GLY A 33 -0.11 12.13 4.74
C GLY A 33 -1.59 12.36 5.07
N SER A 34 -2.08 13.53 4.70
CA SER A 34 -3.44 14.00 5.03
C SER A 34 -4.55 13.27 4.26
N THR A 35 -4.29 12.81 3.04
CA THR A 35 -5.23 12.05 2.20
C THR A 35 -5.50 10.65 2.74
N THR A 36 -4.57 10.12 3.53
CA THR A 36 -4.59 8.79 4.15
C THR A 36 -5.28 8.78 5.52
N MET A 37 -5.67 9.96 6.03
CA MET A 37 -6.52 10.10 7.21
C MET A 37 -8.01 9.82 6.96
N TYR A 38 -8.41 9.56 5.72
CA TYR A 38 -9.81 9.26 5.42
C TYR A 38 -10.21 7.91 6.05
N PRO A 39 -11.31 7.85 6.83
CA PRO A 39 -11.73 6.60 7.47
C PRO A 39 -12.00 5.52 6.41
N GLY A 40 -11.37 4.35 6.56
CA GLY A 40 -11.52 3.22 5.64
C GLY A 40 -10.59 3.22 4.43
N ILE A 41 -9.69 4.20 4.26
CA ILE A 41 -8.72 4.15 3.15
C ILE A 41 -7.72 3.02 3.28
N ALA A 42 -7.33 2.66 4.52
CA ALA A 42 -6.43 1.54 4.79
C ALA A 42 -7.05 0.19 4.37
N ASP A 43 -8.33 0.00 4.71
CA ASP A 43 -9.12 -1.18 4.33
C ASP A 43 -9.30 -1.28 2.81
N ARG A 44 -9.64 -0.16 2.17
CA ARG A 44 -9.73 -0.08 0.71
C ARG A 44 -8.39 -0.39 0.05
N MET A 45 -7.28 0.20 0.52
CA MET A 45 -5.95 -0.09 -0.01
C MET A 45 -5.56 -1.55 0.14
N GLN A 46 -5.89 -2.17 1.28
CA GLN A 46 -5.65 -3.58 1.50
C GLN A 46 -6.44 -4.43 0.51
N THR A 47 -7.72 -4.12 0.29
CA THR A 47 -8.59 -4.84 -0.65
C THR A 47 -8.11 -4.70 -2.10
N GLU A 48 -7.79 -3.49 -2.55
CA GLU A 48 -7.33 -3.23 -3.92
C GLU A 48 -5.99 -3.91 -4.22
N ILE A 49 -5.04 -3.87 -3.26
CA ILE A 49 -3.76 -4.57 -3.43
C ILE A 49 -3.95 -6.09 -3.36
N THR A 50 -4.81 -6.60 -2.49
CA THR A 50 -5.12 -8.03 -2.42
C THR A 50 -5.82 -8.53 -3.69
N ALA A 51 -6.57 -7.68 -4.38
CA ALA A 51 -7.19 -8.02 -5.66
C ALA A 51 -6.15 -8.11 -6.81
N LEU A 52 -5.04 -7.37 -6.72
CA LEU A 52 -3.99 -7.35 -7.73
C LEU A 52 -2.87 -8.38 -7.48
N VAL A 53 -2.58 -8.68 -6.22
CA VAL A 53 -1.49 -9.58 -5.81
C VAL A 53 -2.07 -10.96 -5.47
N PRO A 54 -1.46 -12.07 -5.93
CA PRO A 54 -1.90 -13.41 -5.54
C PRO A 54 -1.79 -13.61 -4.01
N SER A 55 -2.72 -14.36 -3.43
CA SER A 55 -2.92 -14.57 -1.98
C SER A 55 -1.73 -15.20 -1.23
N THR A 56 -0.62 -15.44 -1.93
CA THR A 56 0.65 -15.91 -1.39
C THR A 56 1.40 -14.80 -0.63
N MET A 57 1.03 -13.53 -0.82
CA MET A 57 1.66 -12.38 -0.18
C MET A 57 0.85 -11.87 1.03
N LYS A 58 1.53 -11.66 2.14
CA LYS A 58 0.94 -11.18 3.39
C LYS A 58 0.96 -9.66 3.38
N ILE A 59 -0.18 -9.04 3.06
CA ILE A 59 -0.31 -7.58 2.97
C ILE A 59 -0.71 -7.04 4.34
N ASN A 60 0.06 -6.10 4.86
CA ASN A 60 -0.21 -5.48 6.14
C ASN A 60 -0.07 -3.96 6.00
N ILE A 61 -1.18 -3.26 6.19
CA ILE A 61 -1.26 -1.80 6.09
C ILE A 61 -1.16 -1.26 7.51
N ILE A 62 -0.05 -0.58 7.80
CA ILE A 62 0.20 -0.01 9.12
C ILE A 62 -0.25 1.46 9.06
N ALA A 63 -1.35 1.74 9.75
CA ALA A 63 -1.95 3.07 9.83
C ALA A 63 -1.85 3.59 11.27
N PRO A 64 -0.70 4.13 11.70
CA PRO A 64 -0.57 4.65 13.07
C PRO A 64 -1.45 5.90 13.25
N PRO A 65 -1.97 6.13 14.45
CA PRO A 65 -2.77 7.33 14.76
C PRO A 65 -1.95 8.64 14.65
N GLU A 66 -0.62 8.56 14.63
CA GLU A 66 0.32 9.67 14.44
C GLU A 66 0.51 10.09 12.98
N GLN A 67 -0.31 9.59 12.05
CA GLN A 67 -0.29 9.88 10.60
C GLN A 67 -0.21 11.37 10.20
N LYS A 68 -0.51 12.28 11.14
CA LYS A 68 -0.42 13.73 10.96
C LYS A 68 1.01 14.27 10.98
N TYR A 69 1.95 13.52 11.56
CA TYR A 69 3.32 13.98 11.86
C TYR A 69 4.42 13.15 11.17
N SER A 70 4.06 12.02 10.57
CA SER A 70 5.01 11.23 9.77
C SER A 70 5.20 11.90 8.42
N VAL A 71 6.40 12.45 8.21
CA VAL A 71 6.87 13.09 6.96
C VAL A 71 7.17 12.09 5.86
#